data_AF-A0ABD0LSG9-F1
#
_entry.id   AF-A0ABD0LSG9-F1
#
_cell.length_a   1.000
_cell.length_b   1.000
_cell.length_c   1.000
_cell.angle_alpha   90.00
_cell.angle_beta   90.00
_cell.angle_gamma   90.00
#
_symmetry.space_group_name_H-M   'P 1'
#
loop_
_entity.id
_entity.type
_entity.pdbx_description
1 polymer ?
#
loop_
_entity_poly.entity_id
_entity_poly.type
_entity_poly.pdbx_seq_one_letter_code
_entity_poly.pdbx_strand_id
1 'polypeptide(L)'
;MWMRFADAQACQFPPEFAGVWKGNKFTDLTITGTQFGPLTFHSRVFNYECYLNEGSRYAIRSPEFDFGGLKFRYYICLNLTTSPNNNDVIYYYIGTENDPNYGNDPVISSAVSPNLTEICTKTTETPASEYNVLLKQGWENRLPVGSCPTHLQAKFMANFQNTTSQNENCTDFHVDGCNAEQRELTFNYTKCELGISSYKCVTSMQGDDNTTYTTLYTDSVQRQENPYVPYSCLEHMDVNGTLMITHYAGICGGVPSESMVLNETGETPAAASQ
;
A
#
# COMPACT_ATOMS: atom_id res chain seq x y z
N MET A 1 -13.19 49.31 17.09
CA MET A 1 -12.32 48.55 16.17
C MET A 1 -12.87 47.14 16.12
N TRP A 2 -13.66 46.81 15.10
CA TRP A 2 -14.27 45.49 14.96
C TRP A 2 -13.19 44.53 14.48
N MET A 3 -12.76 43.59 15.34
CA MET A 3 -11.95 42.46 14.90
C MET A 3 -12.83 41.66 13.92
N ARG A 4 -12.45 41.68 12.64
CA ARG A 4 -12.97 40.71 11.67
C ARG A 4 -12.46 39.36 12.15
N PHE A 5 -13.36 38.51 12.64
CA PHE A 5 -13.06 37.09 12.76
C PHE A 5 -12.68 36.63 11.36
N ALA A 6 -11.42 36.20 11.19
CA ALA A 6 -11.01 35.54 9.96
C ALA A 6 -11.99 34.39 9.72
N ASP A 7 -12.61 34.37 8.55
CA ASP A 7 -13.48 33.26 8.13
C ASP A 7 -12.72 31.97 8.44
N ALA A 8 -13.29 31.14 9.31
CA ALA A 8 -12.72 29.84 9.63
C ALA A 8 -12.54 29.11 8.30
N GLN A 9 -11.28 28.98 7.86
CA GLN A 9 -10.98 28.43 6.56
C GLN A 9 -11.55 27.03 6.53
N ALA A 10 -12.55 26.81 5.67
CA ALA A 10 -13.15 25.50 5.51
C ALA A 10 -12.04 24.50 5.19
N CYS A 11 -12.02 23.35 5.87
CA CYS A 11 -11.10 22.25 5.60
C CYS A 11 -11.06 21.98 4.10
N GLN A 12 -9.88 22.05 3.50
CA GLN A 12 -9.66 21.68 2.10
C GLN A 12 -8.52 20.68 1.99
N PHE A 13 -8.66 19.72 1.08
CA PHE A 13 -7.53 18.94 0.61
C PHE A 13 -6.63 19.79 -0.29
N PRO A 14 -5.31 19.53 -0.27
CA PRO A 14 -4.38 20.14 -1.20
C PRO A 14 -4.83 19.95 -2.67
N PRO A 15 -4.75 20.98 -3.53
CA PRO A 15 -5.19 20.89 -4.92
C PRO A 15 -4.53 19.76 -5.73
N GLU A 16 -3.30 19.39 -5.39
CA GLU A 16 -2.56 18.29 -5.98
C GLU A 16 -3.23 16.92 -5.77
N PHE A 17 -4.02 16.77 -4.70
CA PHE A 17 -4.78 15.55 -4.44
C PHE A 17 -6.03 15.45 -5.32
N ALA A 18 -6.46 16.53 -5.97
CA ALA A 18 -7.67 16.49 -6.78
C ALA A 18 -7.54 15.53 -7.97
N GLY A 19 -8.55 14.66 -8.13
CA GLY A 19 -8.61 13.70 -9.23
C GLY A 19 -9.30 12.40 -8.85
N VAL A 20 -9.24 11.44 -9.78
CA VAL A 20 -9.68 10.06 -9.58
C VAL A 20 -8.45 9.20 -9.29
N TRP A 21 -8.56 8.33 -8.30
CA TRP A 21 -7.47 7.56 -7.71
C TRP A 21 -7.87 6.10 -7.57
N LYS A 22 -6.96 5.19 -7.89
CA LYS A 22 -7.13 3.75 -7.69
C LYS A 22 -6.51 3.33 -6.38
N GLY A 23 -7.33 2.82 -5.47
CA GLY A 23 -6.90 2.34 -4.16
C GLY A 23 -6.51 0.86 -4.15
N ASN A 24 -5.70 0.46 -3.17
CA ASN A 24 -5.41 -0.96 -2.88
C ASN A 24 -6.50 -1.66 -2.05
N LYS A 25 -7.33 -0.92 -1.28
CA LYS A 25 -8.50 -1.45 -0.54
C LYS A 25 -9.85 -1.20 -1.20
N PHE A 26 -9.93 -0.19 -2.07
CA PHE A 26 -11.20 0.44 -2.42
C PHE A 26 -11.42 0.46 -3.94
N THR A 27 -12.68 0.63 -4.32
CA THR A 27 -13.07 1.14 -5.64
C THR A 27 -12.36 2.46 -5.92
N ASP A 28 -12.28 2.84 -7.20
CA ASP A 28 -11.77 4.15 -7.61
C ASP A 28 -12.39 5.26 -6.75
N LEU A 29 -11.53 6.06 -6.14
CA LEU A 29 -11.84 7.14 -5.22
C LEU A 29 -11.65 8.47 -5.94
N THR A 30 -12.58 9.39 -5.76
CA THR A 30 -12.47 10.78 -6.20
C THR A 30 -12.11 11.66 -5.00
N ILE A 31 -11.05 12.45 -5.16
CA ILE A 31 -10.71 13.52 -4.22
C ILE A 31 -10.99 14.85 -4.91
N THR A 32 -11.68 15.73 -4.22
CA THR A 32 -11.89 17.13 -4.63
C THR A 32 -11.32 18.06 -3.55
N GLY A 33 -11.46 19.38 -3.70
CA GLY A 33 -11.05 20.32 -2.66
C GLY A 33 -11.70 20.02 -1.30
N THR A 34 -12.94 19.50 -1.28
CA THR A 34 -13.68 19.24 -0.03
C THR A 34 -14.07 17.79 0.19
N GLN A 35 -13.95 16.90 -0.79
CA GLN A 35 -14.52 15.54 -0.69
C GLN A 35 -13.47 14.46 -0.87
N PHE A 36 -13.68 13.34 -0.18
CA PHE A 36 -12.89 12.12 -0.25
C PHE A 36 -13.84 10.92 -0.29
N GLY A 37 -13.94 10.24 -1.44
CA GLY A 37 -14.84 9.11 -1.58
C GLY A 37 -15.06 8.68 -3.03
N PRO A 38 -15.78 7.58 -3.31
CA PRO A 38 -16.57 6.83 -2.33
C PRO A 38 -15.72 5.91 -1.45
N LEU A 39 -16.04 5.86 -0.15
CA LEU A 39 -15.56 4.83 0.76
C LEU A 39 -16.71 3.97 1.27
N THR A 40 -16.47 2.67 1.42
CA THR A 40 -17.48 1.72 1.93
C THR A 40 -17.21 1.40 3.39
N PHE A 41 -18.19 1.64 4.24
CA PHE A 41 -18.14 1.35 5.68
C PHE A 41 -19.46 0.71 6.13
N HIS A 42 -19.39 -0.40 6.85
CA HIS A 42 -20.56 -1.17 7.29
C HIS A 42 -21.61 -1.40 6.17
N SER A 43 -21.13 -1.77 4.97
CA SER A 43 -21.96 -1.97 3.76
C SER A 43 -22.66 -0.72 3.23
N ARG A 44 -22.27 0.48 3.69
CA ARG A 44 -22.76 1.77 3.19
C ARG A 44 -21.64 2.50 2.47
N VAL A 45 -21.98 3.14 1.37
CA VAL A 45 -21.02 3.91 0.57
C VAL A 45 -21.27 5.38 0.81
N PHE A 46 -20.22 6.11 1.20
CA PHE A 46 -20.31 7.56 1.43
C PHE A 46 -19.22 8.31 0.68
N ASN A 47 -19.55 9.53 0.26
CA ASN A 47 -18.58 10.56 -0.07
C ASN A 47 -18.39 11.40 1.18
N TYR A 48 -17.20 11.34 1.77
CA TYR A 48 -16.90 12.08 2.98
C TYR A 48 -16.49 13.50 2.64
N GLU A 49 -16.80 14.43 3.53
CA GLU A 49 -16.33 15.81 3.44
C GLU A 49 -15.16 16.07 4.40
N CYS A 50 -14.20 16.88 3.97
CA CYS A 50 -13.14 17.43 4.81
C CYS A 50 -13.78 18.25 5.93
N TYR A 51 -13.55 17.84 7.18
CA TYR A 51 -14.12 18.50 8.34
C TYR A 51 -13.10 19.37 9.08
N LEU A 52 -11.95 18.79 9.44
CA LEU A 52 -10.83 19.47 10.09
C LEU A 52 -9.52 18.95 9.53
N ASN A 53 -8.47 19.77 9.51
CA ASN A 53 -7.14 19.32 9.13
C ASN A 53 -6.04 20.04 9.92
N GLU A 54 -4.92 19.34 10.12
CA GLU A 54 -3.70 19.86 10.72
C GLU A 54 -2.50 19.13 10.10
N GLY A 55 -1.70 19.85 9.30
CA GLY A 55 -0.59 19.24 8.56
C GLY A 55 -1.07 18.16 7.60
N SER A 56 -0.57 16.93 7.76
CA SER A 56 -0.96 15.76 6.97
C SER A 56 -2.19 15.02 7.53
N ARG A 57 -2.72 15.44 8.68
CA ARG A 57 -3.88 14.81 9.32
C ARG A 57 -5.17 15.51 8.90
N TYR A 58 -6.13 14.72 8.44
CA TYR A 58 -7.44 15.16 7.97
C TYR A 58 -8.52 14.35 8.68
N ALA A 59 -9.42 15.02 9.39
CA ALA A 59 -10.70 14.45 9.77
C ALA A 59 -11.67 14.60 8.60
N ILE A 60 -12.17 13.48 8.11
CA ILE A 60 -13.25 13.44 7.13
C ILE A 60 -14.53 12.96 7.81
N ARG A 61 -15.71 13.46 7.38
CA ARG A 61 -16.99 13.06 7.97
C ARG A 61 -18.01 12.66 6.92
N SER A 62 -18.87 11.69 7.24
CA SER A 62 -19.95 11.27 6.37
C SER A 62 -21.10 12.29 6.37
N PRO A 63 -22.03 12.20 5.39
CA PRO A 63 -23.37 12.76 5.55
C PRO A 63 -24.05 12.25 6.83
N GLU A 64 -25.05 12.99 7.32
CA GLU A 64 -25.87 12.53 8.44
C GLU A 64 -26.67 11.28 8.05
N PHE A 65 -26.80 10.34 8.98
CA PHE A 65 -27.68 9.20 8.84
C PHE A 65 -28.46 8.94 10.14
N ASP A 66 -29.65 8.35 10.01
CA ASP A 66 -30.50 8.04 11.15
C ASP A 66 -30.24 6.62 11.69
N PHE A 67 -30.15 6.52 13.01
CA PHE A 67 -30.10 5.25 13.75
C PHE A 67 -30.90 5.39 15.05
N GLY A 68 -31.96 4.59 15.21
CA GLY A 68 -32.81 4.66 16.41
C GLY A 68 -33.50 6.02 16.62
N GLY A 69 -33.79 6.76 15.55
CA GLY A 69 -34.41 8.10 15.61
C GLY A 69 -33.45 9.24 15.98
N LEU A 70 -32.14 8.94 16.10
CA LEU A 70 -31.08 9.92 16.32
C LEU A 70 -30.22 10.05 15.07
N LYS A 71 -29.66 11.25 14.85
CA LYS A 71 -28.81 11.58 13.72
C LYS A 71 -27.34 11.44 14.07
N PHE A 72 -26.60 10.68 13.28
CA PHE A 72 -25.17 10.41 13.47
C PHE A 72 -24.35 10.75 12.22
N ARG A 73 -23.04 10.92 12.42
CA ARG A 73 -22.03 10.94 11.36
C ARG A 73 -20.91 9.97 11.73
N TYR A 74 -20.32 9.34 10.71
CA TYR A 74 -19.02 8.71 10.83
C TYR A 74 -17.95 9.77 10.69
N TYR A 75 -16.92 9.71 11.52
CA TYR A 75 -15.71 10.50 11.38
C TYR A 75 -14.53 9.55 11.18
N ILE A 76 -13.61 9.88 10.28
CA ILE A 76 -12.42 9.07 10.01
C ILE A 76 -11.22 10.01 10.05
N CYS A 77 -10.18 9.62 10.79
CA CYS A 77 -8.90 10.30 10.73
C CYS A 77 -8.05 9.69 9.61
N LEU A 78 -7.64 10.51 8.64
CA LEU A 78 -6.69 10.17 7.60
C LEU A 78 -5.36 10.88 7.86
N ASN A 79 -4.25 10.18 7.74
CA ASN A 79 -2.94 10.79 7.61
C ASN A 79 -2.48 10.59 6.16
N LEU A 80 -2.56 11.65 5.34
CA LEU A 80 -2.27 11.61 3.89
C LEU A 80 -0.86 12.13 3.62
N THR A 81 -0.05 11.35 2.91
CA THR A 81 1.30 11.76 2.51
C THR A 81 1.58 11.41 1.06
N THR A 82 2.17 12.34 0.32
CA THR A 82 2.64 12.10 -1.05
C THR A 82 3.87 11.21 -1.04
N SER A 83 3.96 10.28 -1.98
CA SER A 83 5.22 9.55 -2.20
C SER A 83 6.35 10.55 -2.52
N PRO A 84 7.51 10.45 -1.86
CA PRO A 84 8.62 11.39 -2.06
C PRO A 84 9.12 11.41 -3.52
N ASN A 85 8.86 10.34 -4.27
CA ASN A 85 9.31 10.19 -5.66
C ASN A 85 8.19 10.36 -6.69
N ASN A 86 6.93 10.52 -6.27
CA ASN A 86 5.79 10.58 -7.19
C ASN A 86 4.56 11.26 -6.56
N ASN A 87 4.22 12.47 -7.02
CA ASN A 87 3.05 13.20 -6.55
C ASN A 87 1.72 12.56 -6.97
N ASP A 88 1.74 11.64 -7.94
CA ASP A 88 0.59 10.87 -8.40
C ASP A 88 0.45 9.55 -7.62
N VAL A 89 1.19 9.39 -6.52
CA VAL A 89 1.04 8.33 -5.52
C VAL A 89 0.85 8.96 -4.14
N ILE A 90 -0.26 8.66 -3.49
CA ILE A 90 -0.53 9.03 -2.10
C ILE A 90 -0.55 7.74 -1.28
N TYR A 91 0.17 7.73 -0.16
CA TYR A 91 -0.04 6.71 0.86
C TYR A 91 -0.77 7.34 2.04
N TYR A 92 -1.61 6.54 2.69
CA TYR A 92 -2.36 7.02 3.82
C TYR A 92 -2.59 5.98 4.90
N TYR A 93 -2.69 6.48 6.12
CA TYR A 93 -2.99 5.72 7.33
C TYR A 93 -4.34 6.15 7.90
N ILE A 94 -5.03 5.21 8.53
CA ILE A 94 -6.20 5.52 9.35
C ILE A 94 -5.69 5.81 10.76
N GLY A 95 -5.82 7.06 11.19
CA GLY A 95 -5.28 7.60 12.44
C GLY A 95 -6.23 7.48 13.64
N THR A 96 -7.16 6.53 13.59
CA THR A 96 -8.10 6.24 14.68
C THR A 96 -7.82 4.82 15.19
N GLU A 97 -7.86 4.62 16.52
CA GLU A 97 -7.75 3.29 17.14
C GLU A 97 -8.87 2.36 16.68
N ASN A 98 -8.57 1.06 16.60
CA ASN A 98 -9.54 0.04 16.24
C ASN A 98 -10.50 -0.25 17.40
N ASP A 99 -11.79 0.05 17.24
CA ASP A 99 -12.82 -0.48 18.13
C ASP A 99 -13.39 -1.76 17.50
N PRO A 100 -13.27 -2.94 18.15
CA PRO A 100 -13.79 -4.19 17.61
C PRO A 100 -15.30 -4.18 17.35
N ASN A 101 -16.05 -3.25 17.94
CA ASN A 101 -17.49 -3.09 17.72
C ASN A 101 -17.84 -2.18 16.55
N TYR A 102 -16.94 -1.26 16.17
CA TYR A 102 -17.23 -0.17 15.21
C TYR A 102 -16.17 -0.01 14.11
N GLY A 103 -15.19 -0.91 14.03
CA GLY A 103 -14.02 -0.72 13.18
C GLY A 103 -13.21 0.50 13.65
N ASN A 104 -12.23 0.93 12.87
CA ASN A 104 -11.41 2.10 13.19
C ASN A 104 -12.17 3.45 13.10
N ASP A 105 -13.48 3.50 13.32
CA ASP A 105 -14.33 4.64 12.98
C ASP A 105 -15.15 5.17 14.17
N PRO A 106 -14.93 6.42 14.63
CA PRO A 106 -15.80 7.03 15.61
C PRO A 106 -17.15 7.39 15.01
N VAL A 107 -18.21 6.80 15.56
CA VAL A 107 -19.60 7.24 15.34
C VAL A 107 -19.95 8.29 16.38
N ILE A 108 -20.23 9.50 15.94
CA ILE A 108 -20.53 10.62 16.84
C ILE A 108 -21.90 11.20 16.49
N SER A 109 -22.66 11.55 17.53
CA SER A 109 -23.94 12.25 17.38
C SER A 109 -23.74 13.57 16.64
N SER A 110 -24.61 13.88 15.68
CA SER A 110 -24.50 15.09 14.85
C SER A 110 -24.67 16.39 15.64
N ALA A 111 -25.17 16.30 16.88
CA ALA A 111 -25.27 17.43 17.81
C ALA A 111 -23.91 17.82 18.44
N VAL A 112 -22.90 16.95 18.34
CA VAL A 112 -21.56 17.20 18.86
C VAL A 112 -20.66 17.68 17.73
N SER A 113 -19.80 18.66 18.02
CA SER A 113 -18.76 19.13 17.10
C SER A 113 -17.40 18.68 17.62
N PRO A 114 -16.97 17.44 17.30
CA PRO A 114 -15.72 16.93 17.80
C PRO A 114 -14.53 17.71 17.22
N ASN A 115 -13.43 17.78 17.96
CA ASN A 115 -12.16 18.33 17.49
C ASN A 115 -11.28 17.24 16.85
N LEU A 116 -10.14 17.63 16.28
CA LEU A 116 -9.25 16.70 15.58
C LEU A 116 -8.69 15.61 16.51
N THR A 117 -8.34 15.94 17.75
CA THR A 117 -7.81 14.98 18.75
C THR A 117 -8.86 13.94 19.15
N GLU A 118 -10.14 14.32 19.21
CA GLU A 118 -11.24 13.41 19.52
C GLU A 118 -11.52 12.42 18.38
N ILE A 119 -11.19 12.77 17.13
CA ILE A 119 -11.39 11.92 15.96
C ILE A 119 -10.13 11.08 15.68
N CYS A 120 -8.96 11.73 15.72
CA CYS A 120 -7.64 11.14 15.54
C CYS A 120 -7.12 10.61 16.87
N THR A 121 -7.75 9.53 17.34
CA THR A 121 -7.49 8.95 18.66
C THR A 121 -6.26 8.06 18.71
N LYS A 122 -5.64 7.71 17.57
CA LYS A 122 -4.49 6.81 17.55
C LYS A 122 -3.31 7.44 18.27
N THR A 123 -2.93 6.81 19.39
CA THR A 123 -1.90 7.33 20.31
C THR A 123 -0.52 6.80 19.99
N THR A 124 -0.46 5.66 19.30
CA THR A 124 0.76 5.02 18.83
C THR A 124 1.00 5.31 17.35
N GLU A 125 2.26 5.23 16.92
CA GLU A 125 2.58 5.33 15.50
C GLU A 125 1.93 4.18 14.73
N THR A 126 1.41 4.47 13.53
CA THR A 126 0.82 3.41 12.70
C THR A 126 1.95 2.59 12.09
N PRO A 127 1.95 1.24 12.26
CA PRO A 127 2.97 0.40 11.65
C PRO A 127 3.07 0.64 10.14
N ALA A 128 4.30 0.60 9.61
CA ALA A 128 4.55 0.76 8.18
C ALA A 128 3.86 -0.33 7.33
N SER A 129 3.39 -1.43 7.93
CA SER A 129 2.61 -2.47 7.26
C SER A 129 1.13 -2.10 7.05
N GLU A 130 0.56 -1.13 7.77
CA GLU A 130 -0.89 -0.85 7.75
C GLU A 130 -1.33 0.21 6.74
N TYR A 131 -0.39 0.77 5.97
CA TYR A 131 -0.69 1.81 4.99
C TYR A 131 -1.59 1.34 3.85
N ASN A 132 -2.27 2.31 3.26
CA ASN A 132 -3.02 2.16 2.03
C ASN A 132 -2.39 3.06 0.97
N VAL A 133 -2.61 2.71 -0.30
CA VAL A 133 -2.02 3.43 -1.44
C VAL A 133 -3.14 3.84 -2.40
N LEU A 134 -3.03 5.06 -2.90
CA LEU A 134 -3.80 5.63 -3.98
C LEU A 134 -2.84 5.97 -5.13
N LEU A 135 -3.10 5.43 -6.31
CA LEU A 135 -2.42 5.79 -7.56
C LEU A 135 -3.37 6.59 -8.44
N LYS A 136 -2.95 7.74 -8.95
CA LYS A 136 -3.82 8.57 -9.78
C LYS A 136 -4.21 7.82 -11.07
N GLN A 137 -5.48 7.87 -11.43
CA GLN A 137 -5.98 7.20 -12.63
C GLN A 137 -5.27 7.73 -13.88
N GLY A 138 -4.81 6.82 -14.75
CA GLY A 138 -4.03 7.13 -15.96
C GLY A 138 -2.51 7.16 -15.77
N TRP A 139 -2.02 7.04 -14.53
CA TRP A 139 -0.58 6.98 -14.22
C TRP A 139 0.00 5.58 -14.15
N GLU A 140 -0.82 4.54 -14.25
CA GLU A 140 -0.42 3.14 -14.18
C GLU A 140 0.63 2.79 -15.25
N ASN A 141 0.53 3.39 -16.42
CA ASN A 141 1.45 3.21 -17.54
C ASN A 141 2.66 4.13 -17.53
N ARG A 142 2.73 5.01 -16.54
CA ARG A 142 3.81 6.00 -16.35
C ARG A 142 4.68 5.70 -15.14
N LEU A 143 4.30 4.72 -14.33
CA LEU A 143 5.17 4.22 -13.26
C LEU A 143 6.49 3.77 -13.88
N PRO A 144 7.65 4.26 -13.37
CA PRO A 144 8.94 3.90 -13.93
C PRO A 144 9.12 2.37 -13.89
N VAL A 145 9.45 1.79 -15.03
CA VAL A 145 9.93 0.41 -15.08
C VAL A 145 11.27 0.39 -14.34
N GLY A 146 11.38 -0.36 -13.24
CA GLY A 146 12.58 -0.37 -12.41
C GLY A 146 12.61 0.66 -11.27
N SER A 147 11.45 1.06 -10.74
CA SER A 147 11.37 1.78 -9.44
C SER A 147 11.47 0.86 -8.22
N CYS A 148 11.45 -0.46 -8.43
CA CYS A 148 11.58 -1.42 -7.33
C CYS A 148 12.97 -1.32 -6.70
N PRO A 149 13.12 -1.61 -5.40
CA PRO A 149 14.44 -1.83 -4.82
C PRO A 149 15.29 -2.77 -5.70
N THR A 150 16.56 -2.41 -5.94
CA THR A 150 17.44 -3.10 -6.91
C THR A 150 17.55 -4.59 -6.62
N HIS A 151 17.57 -4.98 -5.35
CA HIS A 151 17.58 -6.37 -4.92
C HIS A 151 16.30 -7.13 -5.27
N LEU A 152 15.15 -6.46 -5.39
CA LEU A 152 13.91 -7.07 -5.90
C LEU A 152 13.90 -7.15 -7.43
N GLN A 153 14.45 -6.17 -8.14
CA GLN A 153 14.47 -6.15 -9.61
C GLN A 153 15.14 -7.38 -10.22
N ALA A 154 16.25 -7.85 -9.60
CA ALA A 154 16.97 -9.04 -10.05
C ALA A 154 16.21 -10.36 -9.81
N LYS A 155 15.15 -10.36 -8.97
CA LYS A 155 14.57 -11.58 -8.38
C LYS A 155 13.20 -12.00 -8.96
N PHE A 156 12.51 -11.14 -9.70
CA PHE A 156 11.22 -11.47 -10.36
C PHE A 156 11.36 -12.27 -11.68
N MET A 157 12.56 -12.72 -12.02
CA MET A 157 12.86 -13.37 -13.30
C MET A 157 12.64 -14.89 -13.33
N ALA A 158 12.31 -15.53 -12.21
CA ALA A 158 12.08 -16.98 -12.17
C ALA A 158 10.71 -17.33 -12.76
N ASN A 159 10.62 -17.38 -14.09
CA ASN A 159 9.44 -17.86 -14.80
C ASN A 159 9.45 -19.40 -14.77
N PHE A 160 8.63 -20.02 -13.91
CA PHE A 160 8.44 -21.48 -13.90
C PHE A 160 7.60 -21.91 -15.10
N GLN A 161 8.20 -21.89 -16.30
CA GLN A 161 7.62 -22.58 -17.45
C GLN A 161 8.11 -24.02 -17.47
N ASN A 162 7.24 -24.92 -16.99
CA ASN A 162 7.36 -26.33 -17.31
C ASN A 162 7.03 -26.48 -18.81
N THR A 163 8.04 -26.45 -19.69
CA THR A 163 8.05 -27.07 -21.04
C THR A 163 9.28 -26.64 -21.85
N THR A 164 10.17 -27.60 -22.13
CA THR A 164 10.89 -27.91 -23.39
C THR A 164 11.32 -26.84 -24.43
N SER A 165 11.18 -25.54 -24.23
CA SER A 165 11.66 -24.52 -25.16
C SER A 165 12.33 -23.37 -24.42
N GLN A 166 13.60 -23.18 -24.77
CA GLN A 166 14.54 -22.21 -24.27
C GLN A 166 13.94 -20.83 -24.01
N ASN A 167 14.04 -20.38 -22.76
CA ASN A 167 14.46 -19.03 -22.43
C ASN A 167 15.51 -19.17 -21.32
N GLU A 168 16.76 -19.05 -21.74
CA GLU A 168 17.92 -18.96 -20.85
C GLU A 168 17.84 -17.63 -20.11
N ASN A 169 17.64 -17.65 -18.80
CA ASN A 169 18.19 -16.68 -17.86
C ASN A 169 18.02 -17.19 -16.42
N CYS A 170 19.16 -17.38 -15.74
CA CYS A 170 19.37 -18.09 -14.47
C CYS A 170 19.39 -19.63 -14.61
N THR A 171 20.56 -20.22 -14.94
CA THR A 171 20.75 -21.68 -15.13
C THR A 171 20.94 -22.48 -13.85
N ASP A 172 21.13 -21.83 -12.70
CA ASP A 172 21.50 -22.47 -11.43
C ASP A 172 20.40 -22.34 -10.38
N PHE A 173 19.21 -22.90 -10.63
CA PHE A 173 18.22 -23.07 -9.57
C PHE A 173 17.57 -24.44 -9.61
N HIS A 174 17.31 -24.98 -8.42
CA HIS A 174 16.56 -26.22 -8.21
C HIS A 174 15.50 -25.95 -7.15
N VAL A 175 14.23 -26.18 -7.47
CA VAL A 175 13.12 -26.16 -6.51
C VAL A 175 12.43 -27.49 -6.61
N ASP A 176 12.57 -28.31 -5.58
CA ASP A 176 11.78 -29.53 -5.45
C ASP A 176 10.45 -29.19 -4.78
N GLY A 177 9.43 -28.94 -5.61
CA GLY A 177 8.07 -28.62 -5.15
C GLY A 177 7.35 -29.79 -4.46
N CYS A 178 7.93 -30.98 -4.42
CA CYS A 178 7.34 -32.16 -3.78
C CYS A 178 7.79 -32.35 -2.32
N ASN A 179 8.82 -31.63 -1.86
CA ASN A 179 9.32 -31.74 -0.49
C ASN A 179 9.02 -30.46 0.31
N ALA A 180 8.27 -30.58 1.40
CA ALA A 180 7.87 -29.45 2.24
C ALA A 180 9.07 -28.72 2.87
N GLU A 181 10.22 -29.39 2.97
CA GLU A 181 11.47 -28.88 3.53
C GLU A 181 12.36 -28.16 2.48
N GLN A 182 12.04 -28.26 1.18
CA GLN A 182 12.86 -27.69 0.07
C GLN A 182 12.12 -26.60 -0.72
N ARG A 183 11.22 -25.87 -0.05
CA ARG A 183 10.58 -24.66 -0.60
C ARG A 183 11.52 -23.45 -0.64
N GLU A 184 12.76 -23.58 -0.16
CA GLU A 184 13.80 -22.56 -0.31
C GLU A 184 14.39 -22.59 -1.72
N LEU A 185 14.22 -21.48 -2.43
CA LEU A 185 14.81 -21.25 -3.74
C LEU A 185 16.20 -20.63 -3.52
N THR A 186 17.28 -21.38 -3.73
CA THR A 186 18.66 -20.87 -3.61
C THR A 186 19.24 -20.63 -5.00
N PHE A 187 19.62 -19.39 -5.31
CA PHE A 187 20.32 -19.03 -6.55
C PHE A 187 21.07 -17.70 -6.41
N ASN A 188 22.11 -17.51 -7.24
CA ASN A 188 22.87 -16.26 -7.29
C ASN A 188 22.14 -15.20 -8.15
N TYR A 189 21.33 -14.37 -7.50
CA TYR A 189 20.51 -13.35 -8.16
C TYR A 189 21.31 -12.22 -8.83
N THR A 190 22.58 -12.01 -8.45
CA THR A 190 23.42 -10.95 -9.05
C THR A 190 23.79 -11.23 -10.52
N LYS A 191 23.54 -12.45 -11.01
CA LYS A 191 23.85 -12.91 -12.37
C LYS A 191 22.67 -12.85 -13.35
N CYS A 192 21.48 -12.40 -12.93
CA CYS A 192 20.28 -12.41 -13.78
C CYS A 192 20.06 -11.04 -14.46
N GLU A 193 19.87 -11.01 -15.78
CA GLU A 193 19.67 -9.78 -16.58
C GLU A 193 18.27 -9.15 -16.40
N LEU A 194 18.18 -7.86 -16.07
CA LEU A 194 16.93 -7.11 -15.83
C LEU A 194 15.81 -7.38 -16.86
N GLY A 195 14.83 -8.20 -16.49
CA GLY A 195 13.64 -8.52 -17.30
C GLY A 195 12.35 -8.17 -16.58
N ILE A 196 11.91 -6.91 -16.65
CA ILE A 196 10.65 -6.46 -16.02
C ILE A 196 9.60 -6.31 -17.11
N SER A 197 8.59 -7.19 -17.17
CA SER A 197 7.49 -7.02 -18.12
C SER A 197 6.07 -7.02 -17.54
N SER A 198 5.86 -7.27 -16.24
CA SER A 198 4.49 -7.39 -15.69
C SER A 198 4.21 -6.70 -14.34
N TYR A 199 5.24 -6.31 -13.57
CA TYR A 199 5.06 -5.63 -12.27
C TYR A 199 5.75 -4.26 -12.24
N LYS A 200 5.06 -3.27 -11.68
CA LYS A 200 5.52 -1.88 -11.52
C LYS A 200 5.49 -1.53 -10.03
N CYS A 201 6.61 -1.11 -9.45
CA CYS A 201 6.62 -0.68 -8.05
C CYS A 201 5.99 0.69 -7.89
N VAL A 202 4.96 0.77 -7.05
CA VAL A 202 4.21 1.99 -6.76
C VAL A 202 4.91 2.78 -5.66
N THR A 203 5.29 2.09 -4.58
CA THR A 203 6.00 2.69 -3.44
C THR A 203 6.71 1.61 -2.62
N SER A 204 7.74 2.02 -1.88
CA SER A 204 8.42 1.21 -0.87
C SER A 204 8.54 2.02 0.41
N MET A 205 8.27 1.39 1.55
CA MET A 205 8.38 2.00 2.87
C MET A 205 9.22 1.12 3.78
N GLN A 206 10.12 1.74 4.53
CA GLN A 206 10.92 1.07 5.52
C GLN A 206 10.13 0.99 6.83
N GLY A 207 10.03 -0.20 7.41
CA GLY A 207 9.57 -0.43 8.77
C GLY A 207 10.74 -0.45 9.76
N ASP A 208 10.42 -0.54 11.05
CA ASP A 208 11.37 -0.36 12.14
C ASP A 208 12.40 -1.51 12.25
N ASP A 209 12.02 -2.72 11.85
CA ASP A 209 12.84 -3.94 12.01
C ASP A 209 13.72 -4.25 10.80
N ASN A 210 14.18 -3.23 10.06
CA ASN A 210 14.87 -3.36 8.77
C ASN A 210 14.03 -4.05 7.67
N THR A 211 12.74 -4.26 7.93
CA THR A 211 11.76 -4.77 6.97
C THR A 211 11.35 -3.67 6.00
N THR A 212 11.29 -3.97 4.71
CA THR A 212 10.77 -3.06 3.69
C THR A 212 9.45 -3.60 3.15
N TYR A 213 8.44 -2.73 3.07
CA TYR A 213 7.14 -3.00 2.48
C TYR A 213 7.05 -2.36 1.10
N THR A 214 6.86 -3.15 0.06
CA THR A 214 6.83 -2.67 -1.34
C THR A 214 5.49 -2.99 -1.97
N THR A 215 4.74 -1.95 -2.35
CA THR A 215 3.49 -2.09 -3.11
C THR A 215 3.82 -2.21 -4.59
N LEU A 216 3.37 -3.31 -5.19
CA LEU A 216 3.44 -3.60 -6.60
C LEU A 216 2.11 -3.28 -7.28
N TYR A 217 2.17 -2.89 -8.54
CA TYR A 217 1.05 -2.77 -9.46
C TYR A 217 1.27 -3.67 -10.67
N THR A 218 0.26 -4.43 -11.07
CA THR A 218 0.27 -5.27 -12.27
C THR A 218 -0.90 -4.88 -13.18
N ASP A 219 -0.62 -4.70 -14.47
CA ASP A 219 -1.64 -4.36 -15.45
C ASP A 219 -2.46 -5.63 -15.74
N SER A 220 -3.64 -5.73 -15.12
CA SER A 220 -4.47 -6.93 -15.12
C SER A 220 -5.23 -7.08 -16.44
N VAL A 221 -4.54 -7.30 -17.55
CA VAL A 221 -5.22 -7.58 -18.84
C VAL A 221 -5.76 -9.02 -18.90
N GLN A 222 -5.40 -9.90 -17.94
CA GLN A 222 -5.53 -11.35 -18.13
C GLN A 222 -6.34 -12.15 -17.07
N ARG A 223 -6.98 -11.55 -16.05
CA ARG A 223 -7.79 -12.33 -15.11
C ARG A 223 -9.16 -11.69 -14.84
N GLN A 224 -10.13 -11.99 -15.70
CA GLN A 224 -11.55 -11.65 -15.51
C GLN A 224 -12.21 -12.36 -14.32
N GLU A 225 -11.58 -13.40 -13.76
CA GLU A 225 -12.21 -14.26 -12.73
C GLU A 225 -11.81 -13.92 -11.30
N ASN A 226 -10.80 -13.06 -11.08
CA ASN A 226 -10.42 -12.61 -9.75
C ASN A 226 -10.34 -11.07 -9.69
N PRO A 227 -11.36 -10.38 -9.13
CA PRO A 227 -11.41 -8.92 -9.02
C PRO A 227 -10.45 -8.36 -7.96
N TYR A 228 -9.69 -9.22 -7.26
CA TYR A 228 -8.70 -8.79 -6.28
C TYR A 228 -7.44 -8.29 -6.97
N VAL A 229 -7.60 -7.05 -7.42
CA VAL A 229 -6.69 -5.92 -7.24
C VAL A 229 -5.41 -6.01 -8.07
N PRO A 230 -5.17 -5.07 -9.00
CA PRO A 230 -3.87 -4.94 -9.66
C PRO A 230 -2.75 -4.61 -8.67
N TYR A 231 -2.99 -4.58 -7.36
CA TYR A 231 -2.02 -4.30 -6.32
C TYR A 231 -1.68 -5.55 -5.51
N SER A 232 -0.41 -5.69 -5.20
CA SER A 232 0.07 -6.60 -4.17
C SER A 232 1.12 -5.93 -3.30
N CYS A 233 1.41 -6.51 -2.14
CA CYS A 233 2.49 -6.07 -1.29
C CYS A 233 3.52 -7.17 -1.09
N LEU A 234 4.80 -6.79 -1.14
CA LEU A 234 5.91 -7.57 -0.64
C LEU A 234 6.44 -6.97 0.64
N GLU A 235 6.40 -7.74 1.71
CA GLU A 235 7.25 -7.55 2.86
C GLU A 235 8.57 -8.27 2.59
N HIS A 236 9.71 -7.61 2.75
CA HIS A 236 10.99 -8.26 2.59
C HIS A 236 12.03 -7.71 3.55
N MET A 237 12.96 -8.57 3.93
CA MET A 237 14.07 -8.24 4.82
C MET A 237 15.31 -8.99 4.36
N ASP A 238 16.44 -8.28 4.30
CA ASP A 238 17.74 -8.87 4.03
C ASP A 238 18.49 -9.05 5.35
N VAL A 239 18.81 -10.29 5.68
CA VAL A 239 19.59 -10.65 6.86
C VAL A 239 20.77 -11.48 6.43
N ASN A 240 21.97 -10.88 6.48
CA ASN A 240 23.23 -11.56 6.19
C ASN A 240 23.28 -12.22 4.79
N GLY A 241 22.70 -11.59 3.77
CA GLY A 241 22.65 -12.15 2.41
C GLY A 241 21.50 -13.14 2.21
N THR A 242 20.66 -13.37 3.23
CA THR A 242 19.39 -14.08 3.09
C THR A 242 18.26 -13.07 2.97
N LEU A 243 17.64 -13.00 1.79
CA LEU A 243 16.43 -12.22 1.57
C LEU A 243 15.20 -13.08 1.88
N MET A 244 14.45 -12.70 2.90
CA MET A 244 13.14 -13.26 3.19
C MET A 244 12.09 -12.36 2.57
N ILE A 245 11.12 -12.93 1.86
CA ILE A 245 10.03 -12.22 1.20
C ILE A 245 8.70 -12.88 1.60
N THR A 246 7.75 -12.07 2.05
CA THR A 246 6.36 -12.47 2.24
C THR A 246 5.47 -11.65 1.33
N HIS A 247 4.67 -12.32 0.51
CA HIS A 247 3.75 -11.71 -0.42
C HIS A 247 2.33 -11.69 0.14
N TYR A 248 1.70 -10.52 0.04
CA TYR A 248 0.33 -10.27 0.43
C TYR A 248 -0.49 -9.84 -0.78
N ALA A 249 -1.61 -10.51 -1.02
CA ALA A 249 -2.60 -10.03 -1.99
C ALA A 249 -3.20 -8.71 -1.48
N GLY A 250 -3.09 -7.64 -2.27
CA GLY A 250 -3.49 -6.30 -1.86
C GLY A 250 -2.46 -5.61 -0.97
N ILE A 251 -2.49 -5.88 0.34
CA ILE A 251 -1.94 -4.95 1.36
C ILE A 251 -1.06 -5.66 2.36
N CYS A 252 0.02 -4.98 2.74
CA CYS A 252 0.96 -5.45 3.73
C CYS A 252 0.27 -5.72 5.08
N GLY A 253 0.78 -6.68 5.86
CA GLY A 253 0.19 -7.06 7.15
C GLY A 253 -1.17 -7.77 7.07
N GLY A 254 -1.67 -8.08 5.87
CA GLY A 254 -2.82 -8.95 5.66
C GLY A 254 -2.51 -10.42 5.96
N VAL A 255 -3.35 -11.34 5.48
CA VAL A 255 -3.02 -12.76 5.52
C VAL A 255 -1.94 -13.03 4.45
N PRO A 256 -0.77 -13.60 4.82
CA PRO A 256 0.25 -13.97 3.85
C PRO A 256 -0.34 -14.90 2.79
N SER A 257 -0.09 -14.60 1.52
CA SER A 257 -0.47 -15.49 0.42
C SER A 257 0.64 -16.47 0.11
N GLU A 258 1.90 -16.02 0.13
CA GLU A 258 3.08 -16.81 -0.18
C GLU A 258 4.28 -16.27 0.60
N SER A 259 5.24 -17.14 0.93
CA SER A 259 6.52 -16.75 1.53
C SER A 259 7.66 -17.46 0.79
N MET A 260 8.77 -16.75 0.65
CA MET A 260 9.96 -17.20 -0.07
C MET A 260 11.20 -16.77 0.71
N VAL A 261 12.21 -17.64 0.76
CA VAL A 261 13.53 -17.33 1.31
C VAL A 261 14.57 -17.56 0.22
N LEU A 262 15.45 -16.58 0.03
CA LEU A 262 16.46 -16.54 -1.02
C LEU A 262 17.84 -16.29 -0.41
N ASN A 263 18.79 -17.19 -0.62
CA ASN A 263 20.15 -17.09 -0.08
C ASN A 263 21.15 -16.60 -1.13
N GLU A 264 21.97 -15.61 -0.79
CA GLU A 264 23.13 -15.20 -1.57
C GLU A 264 24.23 -16.25 -1.41
N THR A 265 24.44 -17.07 -2.45
CA THR A 265 25.59 -17.98 -2.47
C THR A 265 26.84 -17.15 -2.74
N GLY A 266 27.65 -16.94 -1.71
CA GLY A 266 28.98 -16.35 -1.86
C GLY A 266 29.82 -17.20 -2.80
N GLU A 267 30.21 -16.65 -3.96
CA GLU A 267 31.37 -17.19 -4.65
C GLU A 267 32.57 -16.93 -3.76
N THR A 268 33.19 -18.01 -3.26
CA THR A 268 34.55 -17.88 -2.75
C THR A 268 35.39 -17.38 -3.93
N PRO A 269 36.05 -16.20 -3.85
CA PRO A 269 36.86 -15.73 -4.96
C PRO A 269 37.88 -16.82 -5.27
N ALA A 270 37.89 -17.28 -6.52
CA ALA A 270 38.86 -18.25 -6.98
C ALA A 270 40.25 -17.77 -6.53
N ALA A 271 40.90 -18.56 -5.68
CA ALA A 271 42.25 -18.25 -5.24
C ALA A 271 43.08 -18.03 -6.51
N ALA A 272 43.60 -16.82 -6.67
CA ALA A 272 44.52 -16.51 -7.75
C ALA A 272 45.71 -17.46 -7.61
N SER A 273 45.77 -18.47 -8.46
CA SER A 273 46.95 -19.32 -8.60
C SER A 273 48.07 -18.46 -9.16
N GLN A 274 49.06 -18.17 -8.32
CA GLN A 274 50.40 -17.75 -8.78
C GLN A 274 51.13 -18.94 -9.40
#